data_AF-A0A1H9Y283-F1
#
_entry.id   AF-A0A1H9Y283-F1
#
_cell.length_a   1.000
_cell.length_b   1.000
_cell.length_c   1.000
_cell.angle_alpha   90.00
_cell.angle_beta   90.00
_cell.angle_gamma   90.00
#
_symmetry.space_group_name_H-M   'P 1'
#
loop_
_entity.id
_entity.type
_entity.pdbx_description
1 polymer ?
#
loop_
_entity_poly.entity_id
_entity_poly.type
_entity_poly.pdbx_seq_one_letter_code
_entity_poly.pdbx_strand_id
1 'polypeptide(L)' 'MDELPSENQFGIATLLLGGVGFLFGPQLLFVPIMTLLFGVLTSGTYDRNKEQNPWTFNLGIMFSIIGIVLHQIGYTHILM' A
#
# COMPACT_ATOMS: atom_id res chain seq x y z
N MET A 1 17.83 8.12 -24.63
CA MET A 1 16.56 7.58 -24.12
C MET A 1 16.88 7.07 -22.74
N ASP A 2 16.72 7.92 -21.74
CA ASP A 2 16.95 7.56 -20.34
C ASP A 2 15.96 6.44 -19.99
N GLU A 3 16.49 5.25 -19.69
CA GLU A 3 15.68 4.12 -19.24
C GLU A 3 14.98 4.54 -17.94
N LEU A 4 13.64 4.52 -17.96
CA LEU A 4 12.85 4.73 -16.76
C LEU A 4 13.28 3.70 -15.72
N PRO A 5 13.58 4.11 -14.47
CA PRO A 5 14.02 3.19 -13.44
C PRO A 5 13.02 2.05 -13.31
N SER A 6 13.52 0.82 -13.38
CA SER A 6 12.69 -0.39 -13.36
C SER A 6 11.80 -0.38 -12.12
N GLU A 7 10.47 -0.27 -12.33
CA GLU A 7 9.52 -0.27 -11.23
C GLU A 7 9.54 -1.62 -10.50
N ASN A 8 9.60 -1.57 -9.17
CA ASN A 8 9.53 -2.78 -8.38
C ASN A 8 8.10 -3.35 -8.43
N GLN A 9 7.94 -4.52 -9.06
CA GLN A 9 6.66 -5.23 -9.17
C GLN A 9 6.00 -5.45 -7.80
N PHE A 10 6.79 -5.66 -6.75
CA PHE A 10 6.28 -5.76 -5.38
C PHE A 10 5.76 -4.43 -4.82
N GLY A 11 6.34 -3.31 -5.26
CA GLY A 11 5.86 -1.97 -4.91
C GLY A 11 4.50 -1.71 -5.53
N ILE A 12 4.32 -2.05 -6.81
CA ILE A 12 3.01 -1.96 -7.49
C ILE A 12 1.98 -2.88 -6.82
N ALA A 13 2.36 -4.12 -6.47
CA ALA A 13 1.46 -5.03 -5.75
C ALA A 13 1.05 -4.45 -4.39
N THR A 14 2.00 -3.87 -3.65
CA THR A 14 1.76 -3.20 -2.36
C THR A 14 0.85 -1.98 -2.53
N LEU A 15 1.02 -1.21 -3.60
CA LEU A 15 0.14 -0.07 -3.94
C LEU A 15 -1.30 -0.54 -4.18
N LEU A 16 -1.49 -1.57 -5.00
CA LEU A 16 -2.82 -2.11 -5.32
C LEU A 16 -3.50 -2.69 -4.07
N LEU A 17 -2.78 -3.48 -3.29
CA LEU A 17 -3.24 -3.98 -1.99
C LEU A 17 -3.54 -2.83 -1.00
N GLY A 18 -2.76 -1.74 -1.07
CA GLY A 18 -2.96 -0.48 -0.35
C GLY A 18 -4.29 0.16 -0.72
N GLY A 19 -4.55 0.31 -2.01
CA GLY A 19 -5.80 0.86 -2.53
C GLY A 19 -7.02 0.01 -2.16
N VAL A 20 -6.91 -1.32 -2.24
CA VAL A 20 -7.97 -2.24 -1.80
C VAL A 20 -8.19 -2.12 -0.29
N GLY A 21 -7.11 -2.07 0.50
CA GLY A 21 -7.16 -1.85 1.95
C GLY A 21 -7.71 -0.49 2.34
N PHE A 22 -7.56 0.54 1.51
CA PHE A 22 -8.18 1.84 1.70
C PHE A 22 -9.69 1.79 1.39
N LEU A 23 -10.07 1.19 0.26
CA LEU A 23 -11.47 1.13 -0.18
C LEU A 23 -12.34 0.29 0.75
N PHE A 24 -11.82 -0.87 1.18
CA PHE A 24 -12.52 -1.84 2.02
C PHE A 24 -12.11 -1.77 3.49
N GLY A 25 -11.07 -0.99 3.83
CA GLY A 25 -10.56 -0.83 5.20
C GLY A 25 -11.61 -0.43 6.23
N PRO A 26 -12.56 0.47 5.91
CA PRO A 26 -13.63 0.82 6.84
C PRO A 26 -14.55 -0.35 7.20
N GLN A 27 -14.68 -1.34 6.32
CA GLN A 27 -15.56 -2.49 6.53
C GLN A 27 -14.79 -3.72 7.03
N LEU A 28 -13.54 -3.88 6.61
CA LEU A 28 -12.67 -5.02 6.88
C LEU A 28 -11.29 -4.53 7.34
N LEU A 29 -11.17 -4.17 8.62
CA LEU A 29 -9.94 -3.69 9.27
C LEU A 29 -8.74 -4.65 9.07
N PHE A 30 -9.02 -5.95 8.90
CA PHE A 30 -7.99 -6.96 8.64
C PHE A 30 -7.24 -6.74 7.32
N VAL A 31 -7.90 -6.21 6.28
CA VAL A 31 -7.29 -5.99 4.95
C VAL A 31 -6.16 -4.96 4.99
N PRO A 32 -6.37 -3.71 5.48
CA PRO A 32 -5.28 -2.75 5.56
C PRO A 32 -4.17 -3.22 6.49
N ILE A 33 -4.46 -3.86 7.63
CA ILE A 33 -3.41 -4.42 8.51
C ILE A 33 -2.51 -5.41 7.76
N MET A 34 -3.10 -6.36 7.03
CA MET A 34 -2.33 -7.35 6.26
C MET A 34 -1.52 -6.69 5.15
N THR A 35 -2.10 -5.70 4.46
CA THR A 35 -1.38 -4.91 3.46
C THR A 35 -0.22 -4.12 4.06
N LEU A 36 -0.38 -3.57 5.27
CA LEU A 36 0.67 -2.81 5.95
C LEU A 36 1.84 -3.74 6.34
N LEU A 37 1.52 -4.92 6.88
CA LEU A 37 2.51 -5.97 7.14
C LEU A 37 3.23 -6.40 5.86
N PHE A 38 2.48 -6.64 4.78
CA PHE A 38 3.05 -7.03 3.49
C PHE A 38 3.95 -5.95 2.91
N GLY A 39 3.52 -4.68 2.96
CA GLY A 39 4.28 -3.53 2.48
C GLY A 39 5.55 -3.31 3.29
N VAL A 40 5.50 -3.42 4.62
CA VAL A 40 6.68 -3.28 5.48
C VAL A 40 7.67 -4.42 5.28
N LEU A 41 7.20 -5.68 5.26
CA LEU A 41 8.07 -6.84 5.04
C LEU A 41 8.74 -6.78 3.67
N THR A 42 7.98 -6.42 2.64
CA THR A 42 8.51 -6.40 1.27
C THR A 42 9.32 -5.14 0.98
N SER A 43 9.13 -4.06 1.76
CA SER A 43 10.04 -2.90 1.76
C SER A 43 11.44 -3.25 2.27
N GLY A 44 11.60 -4.31 3.07
CA GLY A 44 12.92 -4.85 3.44
C GLY A 44 13.61 -5.61 2.30
N THR A 45 12.83 -6.19 1.38
CA THR A 45 13.31 -6.88 0.16
C THR A 45 13.68 -5.89 -0.95
N TYR A 46 13.41 -4.60 -0.74
CA TYR A 46 13.77 -3.54 -1.67
C TYR A 46 15.29 -3.44 -1.79
N ASP A 47 15.82 -3.92 -2.90
CA ASP A 47 17.25 -3.90 -3.19
C ASP A 47 17.65 -2.51 -3.69
N ARG A 48 18.21 -1.73 -2.76
CA ARG A 48 18.64 -0.34 -2.99
C ARG A 48 19.70 -0.22 -4.10
N ASN A 49 20.36 -1.31 -4.49
CA ASN A 49 21.35 -1.35 -5.56
C ASN A 49 20.76 -1.38 -6.98
N LYS A 50 19.45 -1.59 -7.16
CA LYS A 50 18.82 -1.72 -8.49
C LYS A 50 18.11 -0.47 -9.01
N GLU A 51 18.34 0.72 -8.42
CA GLU A 51 17.65 1.97 -8.79
C GLU A 51 16.11 1.83 -8.83
N GLN A 52 15.54 0.91 -8.06
CA GLN A 52 14.10 0.71 -8.04
C GLN A 52 13.42 1.92 -7.40
N ASN A 53 12.32 2.41 -7.95
CA ASN A 53 11.70 3.61 -7.42
C ASN A 53 10.81 3.27 -6.19
N PRO A 54 11.08 3.77 -4.96
CA PRO A 54 10.41 3.32 -3.74
C PRO A 54 9.02 3.94 -3.51
N TRP A 55 8.62 4.86 -4.39
CA TRP A 55 7.39 5.65 -4.25
C TRP A 55 6.12 4.79 -4.17
N THR A 56 6.05 3.68 -4.91
CA THR A 56 4.89 2.77 -4.90
C THR A 56 4.69 2.07 -3.56
N PHE A 57 5.79 1.68 -2.89
CA PHE A 57 5.73 1.16 -1.53
C PHE A 57 5.22 2.20 -0.55
N ASN A 58 5.78 3.42 -0.64
CA ASN A 58 5.42 4.49 0.28
C ASN A 58 3.94 4.88 0.16
N LEU A 59 3.43 4.96 -1.08
CA LEU A 59 2.01 5.18 -1.33
C LEU A 59 1.12 4.04 -0.83
N GLY A 60 1.50 2.78 -1.06
CA GLY A 60 0.73 1.63 -0.56
C GLY A 60 0.61 1.60 0.96
N ILE A 61 1.71 1.93 1.66
CA ILE A 61 1.71 2.07 3.13
C ILE A 61 0.83 3.23 3.56
N MET A 62 0.93 4.40 2.89
CA MET A 62 0.07 5.55 3.19
C MET A 62 -1.41 5.22 3.01
N PHE A 63 -1.81 4.57 1.90
CA PHE A 63 -3.19 4.16 1.69
C PHE A 63 -3.70 3.22 2.77
N SER A 64 -2.86 2.28 3.22
CA SER A 64 -3.21 1.37 4.30
C SER A 64 -3.43 2.11 5.63
N ILE A 65 -2.53 3.05 6.00
CA ILE A 65 -2.69 3.89 7.20
C ILE A 65 -4.00 4.70 7.12
N ILE A 66 -4.28 5.29 5.96
CA ILE A 66 -5.52 6.06 5.77
C ILE A 66 -6.75 5.15 5.92
N GLY A 67 -6.72 3.93 5.38
CA GLY A 67 -7.79 2.94 5.54
C GLY A 67 -8.06 2.57 7.01
N ILE A 68 -7.00 2.43 7.82
CA ILE A 68 -7.11 2.19 9.28
C ILE A 68 -7.71 3.40 9.99
N VAL A 69 -7.25 4.61 9.63
CA VAL A 69 -7.76 5.85 10.23
C VAL A 69 -9.25 6.06 9.89
N LEU A 70 -9.66 5.83 8.65
CA LEU A 70 -11.07 5.89 8.23
C LEU A 70 -11.95 4.91 9.01
N HIS A 71 -11.45 3.68 9.23
CA HIS A 71 -12.13 2.70 10.07
C HIS A 71 -12.33 3.21 11.51
N GLN A 72 -11.30 3.78 12.13
CA GLN A 72 -11.36 4.30 13.50
C GLN A 72 -12.29 5.51 13.68
N ILE A 73 -12.44 6.34 12.64
CA ILE A 73 -13.37 7.48 12.66
C ILE A 73 -14.83 7.01 12.44
N GLY A 74 -15.05 5.72 12.18
CA GLY A 74 -16.38 5.19 11.88
C GLY A 74 -16.91 5.66 10.52
N TYR A 75 -16.03 6.18 9.66
CA TYR A 75 -16.34 6.53 8.28
C TYR A 75 -16.42 5.24 7.47
N THR A 76 -17.52 4.49 7.65
CA THR A 76 -17.87 3.45 6.69
C THR A 76 -18.07 4.15 5.35
N HIS A 77 -17.34 3.73 4.30
CA HIS A 77 -17.76 4.03 2.94
C HIS A 77 -19.17 3.44 2.81
N ILE A 78 -20.19 4.29 2.99
CA ILE A 78 -21.58 3.90 2.85
C ILE A 78 -21.74 3.61 1.37
N LEU A 79 -21.62 2.33 1.01
CA LEU A 79 -21.92 1.84 -0.33
C LEU A 79 -23.44 1.82 -0.41
N MET A 80 -24.02 3.01 -0.61
CA MET A 80 -25.45 3.21 -0.85
C MET A 80 -25.77 2.89 -2.31
#